data_AF-A0ABD2IYX7-F1
#
_entry.id   AF-A0ABD2IYX7-F1
#
_cell.length_a   1.000
_cell.length_b   1.000
_cell.length_c   1.000
_cell.angle_alpha   90.00
_cell.angle_beta   90.00
_cell.angle_gamma   90.00
#
_symmetry.space_group_name_H-M   'P 1'
#
loop_
_entity.id
_entity.type
_entity.pdbx_description
1 polymer ?
#
loop_
_entity_poly.entity_id
_entity_poly.type
_entity_poly.pdbx_seq_one_letter_code
_entity_poly.pdbx_strand_id
1 'polypeptide(L)'
;MPSQTLMPSALGSVPFTSPSGSLSPKSRELKERKQIKELARLREMIMQGFLIMQSLLLRFVGFFVLPWLAFAAGANGIDQRALLCVLANTLILLSLISHSLIYWWWNSRIRELCKEVVETLHKKLLKSR
;
A
#
# COMPACT_ATOMS: atom_id res chain seq x y z
N MET A 1 -63.39 16.07 -36.17
CA MET A 1 -63.43 16.81 -34.89
C MET A 1 -62.00 17.06 -34.45
N PRO A 2 -61.58 18.32 -34.24
CA PRO A 2 -60.25 18.69 -33.80
C PRO A 2 -60.19 18.68 -32.27
N SER A 3 -59.13 18.14 -31.67
CA SER A 3 -58.93 18.20 -30.21
C SER A 3 -57.50 18.59 -29.87
N GLN A 4 -57.37 19.90 -29.64
CA GLN A 4 -56.67 20.56 -28.54
C GLN A 4 -55.17 20.27 -28.35
N THR A 5 -54.40 21.23 -28.84
CA THR A 5 -53.14 21.72 -28.26
C THR A 5 -53.30 22.04 -26.78
N LEU A 6 -52.45 21.49 -25.92
CA LEU A 6 -52.21 21.99 -24.56
C LEU A 6 -50.70 22.15 -24.33
N MET A 7 -50.38 23.35 -23.87
CA MET A 7 -49.10 24.02 -23.67
C MET A 7 -48.25 23.40 -22.53
N PRO A 8 -46.99 23.85 -22.36
CA PRO A 8 -45.90 23.07 -21.79
C PRO A 8 -45.94 23.04 -20.26
N SER A 9 -45.64 21.88 -19.68
CA SER A 9 -45.33 21.80 -18.26
C SER A 9 -43.93 22.36 -18.01
N ALA A 10 -43.92 23.46 -17.26
CA ALA A 10 -42.77 24.08 -16.65
C ALA A 10 -41.72 23.06 -16.20
N LEU A 11 -40.57 23.06 -16.87
CA LEU A 11 -39.31 22.64 -16.27
C LEU A 11 -39.04 23.62 -15.12
N GLY A 12 -39.53 23.28 -13.94
CA GLY A 12 -39.12 23.91 -12.70
C GLY A 12 -37.60 23.86 -12.64
N SER A 13 -36.98 25.02 -12.72
CA SER A 13 -35.57 25.22 -12.46
C SER A 13 -35.25 24.63 -11.10
N VAL A 14 -34.56 23.49 -11.09
CA VAL A 14 -33.88 23.02 -9.90
C VAL A 14 -32.92 24.16 -9.52
N PRO A 15 -33.04 24.77 -8.33
CA PRO A 15 -32.06 25.74 -7.91
C PRO A 15 -30.72 25.01 -7.84
N PHE A 16 -29.80 25.43 -8.71
CA PHE A 16 -28.41 25.02 -8.65
C PHE A 16 -27.84 25.61 -7.34
N THR A 17 -28.02 24.88 -6.24
CA THR A 17 -27.33 25.16 -4.99
C THR A 17 -25.86 24.82 -5.22
N SER A 18 -25.13 25.80 -5.73
CA SER A 18 -23.68 25.85 -5.63
C SER A 18 -23.30 25.55 -4.18
N PRO A 19 -22.53 24.50 -3.88
CA PRO A 19 -21.97 24.32 -2.55
C PRO A 19 -20.80 25.30 -2.41
N SER A 20 -21.08 26.60 -2.34
CA SER A 20 -20.13 27.62 -1.93
C SER A 20 -20.03 27.67 -0.40
N GLY A 21 -19.77 26.50 0.20
CA GLY A 21 -19.17 26.45 1.52
C GLY A 21 -17.71 26.83 1.39
N SER A 22 -17.40 28.13 1.41
CA SER A 22 -16.04 28.64 1.45
C SER A 22 -15.39 28.21 2.76
N LEU A 23 -14.78 27.01 2.75
CA LEU A 23 -13.90 26.55 3.81
C LEU A 23 -12.83 27.63 4.02
N SER A 24 -12.78 28.18 5.23
CA SER A 24 -11.72 29.10 5.67
C SER A 24 -10.35 28.60 5.18
N PRO A 25 -9.47 29.48 4.66
CA PRO A 25 -8.17 29.08 4.09
C PRO A 25 -7.35 28.17 5.01
N LYS A 26 -7.46 28.35 6.34
CA LYS A 26 -6.87 27.46 7.36
C LYS A 26 -7.44 26.03 7.34
N SER A 27 -8.74 25.87 7.10
CA SER A 27 -9.38 24.55 7.01
C SER A 27 -9.05 23.83 5.70
N ARG A 28 -8.80 24.56 4.62
CA ARG A 28 -8.37 24.00 3.33
C ARG A 28 -6.92 23.51 3.42
N GLU A 29 -6.04 24.31 4.01
CA GLU A 29 -4.65 23.93 4.26
C GLU A 29 -4.53 22.71 5.21
N LEU A 30 -5.36 22.64 6.27
CA LEU A 30 -5.42 21.47 7.15
C LEU A 30 -5.91 20.20 6.44
N LYS A 31 -6.85 20.31 5.50
CA LYS A 31 -7.30 19.18 4.68
C LYS A 31 -6.21 18.72 3.72
N GLU A 32 -5.54 19.64 3.05
CA GLU A 32 -4.43 19.33 2.13
C GLU A 32 -3.26 18.65 2.87
N ARG A 33 -2.86 19.16 4.04
CA ARG A 33 -1.84 18.52 4.88
C ARG A 33 -2.23 17.11 5.33
N LYS A 34 -3.51 16.87 5.64
CA LYS A 34 -4.02 15.52 5.96
C LYS A 34 -3.96 14.58 4.76
N GLN A 35 -4.38 15.05 3.58
CA GLN A 35 -4.33 14.25 2.35
C GLN A 35 -2.91 13.87 1.97
N ILE A 36 -1.95 14.80 2.08
CA ILE A 36 -0.53 14.50 1.83
C ILE A 36 -0.01 13.45 2.81
N LYS A 37 -0.38 13.54 4.09
CA LYS A 37 -0.01 12.55 5.11
C LYS A 37 -0.62 11.17 4.84
N GLU A 38 -1.86 11.11 4.35
CA GLU A 38 -2.51 9.86 3.95
C GLU A 38 -1.88 9.25 2.70
N LEU A 39 -1.58 10.06 1.68
CA LEU A 39 -0.85 9.63 0.48
C LEU A 39 0.54 9.07 0.82
N ALA A 40 1.26 9.71 1.73
CA ALA A 40 2.55 9.22 2.21
C ALA A 40 2.41 7.86 2.91
N ARG A 41 1.39 7.69 3.77
CA ARG A 41 1.09 6.42 4.43
C ARG A 41 0.71 5.32 3.44
N LEU A 42 -0.12 5.63 2.45
CA LEU A 42 -0.50 4.67 1.41
C LEU A 42 0.73 4.22 0.61
N ARG A 43 1.61 5.17 0.26
CA ARG A 43 2.89 4.86 -0.41
C ARG A 43 3.78 3.96 0.43
N GLU A 44 3.90 4.21 1.73
CA GLU A 44 4.64 3.33 2.66
C GLU A 44 4.07 1.91 2.66
N MET A 45 2.74 1.76 2.74
CA MET A 45 2.07 0.46 2.68
C MET A 45 2.28 -0.28 1.35
N ILE A 46 2.23 0.43 0.23
CA ILE A 46 2.45 -0.18 -1.09
C ILE A 46 3.90 -0.66 -1.20
N MET A 47 4.87 0.16 -0.80
CA MET A 47 6.29 -0.21 -0.79
C MET A 47 6.54 -1.42 0.11
N GLN A 48 5.91 -1.50 1.27
CA GLN A 48 5.94 -2.67 2.15
C GLN A 48 5.45 -3.93 1.46
N GLY A 49 4.25 -3.89 0.90
CA GLY A 49 3.65 -5.03 0.20
C GLY A 49 4.53 -5.50 -0.95
N PHE A 50 5.11 -4.56 -1.70
CA PHE A 50 6.04 -4.86 -2.77
C PHE A 50 7.31 -5.55 -2.27
N LEU A 51 7.93 -5.07 -1.19
CA LEU A 51 9.15 -5.68 -0.62
C LEU A 51 8.89 -7.08 -0.07
N ILE A 52 7.75 -7.30 0.59
CA ILE A 52 7.36 -8.62 1.09
C ILE A 52 7.13 -9.57 -0.09
N MET A 53 6.40 -9.13 -1.12
CA MET A 53 6.16 -9.94 -2.33
C MET A 53 7.45 -10.29 -3.06
N GLN A 54 8.38 -9.34 -3.21
CA GLN A 54 9.70 -9.60 -3.77
C GLN A 54 10.49 -10.61 -2.95
N SER A 55 10.49 -10.47 -1.62
CA SER A 55 11.17 -11.43 -0.74
C SER A 55 10.58 -12.85 -0.87
N LEU A 56 9.25 -12.97 -1.00
CA LEU A 56 8.58 -14.25 -1.21
C LEU A 56 8.90 -14.85 -2.59
N LEU A 57 8.93 -14.01 -3.63
CA LEU A 57 9.29 -14.41 -4.98
C LEU A 57 10.71 -14.95 -5.04
N LEU A 58 11.68 -14.27 -4.42
CA LEU A 58 13.08 -14.71 -4.35
C LEU A 58 13.21 -16.08 -3.66
N ARG A 59 12.45 -16.31 -2.58
CA ARG A 59 12.39 -17.62 -1.91
C ARG A 59 11.79 -18.68 -2.82
N PHE A 60 10.68 -18.37 -3.49
CA PHE A 60 10.03 -19.31 -4.39
C PHE A 60 10.97 -19.72 -5.52
N VAL A 61 11.66 -18.76 -6.14
CA VAL A 61 12.63 -19.02 -7.21
C VAL A 61 13.83 -19.81 -6.68
N GLY A 62 14.38 -19.42 -5.53
CA GLY A 62 15.54 -20.08 -4.92
C GLY A 62 15.28 -21.51 -4.44
N PHE A 63 14.13 -21.77 -3.81
CA PHE A 63 13.81 -23.10 -3.26
C PHE A 63 13.16 -24.06 -4.26
N PHE A 64 12.40 -23.55 -5.23
CA PHE A 64 11.62 -24.40 -6.14
C PHE A 64 12.10 -24.34 -7.58
N VAL A 65 12.21 -23.14 -8.15
CA VAL A 65 12.46 -22.98 -9.60
C VAL A 65 13.88 -23.39 -9.98
N LEU A 66 14.89 -22.87 -9.27
CA LEU A 66 16.30 -23.13 -9.61
C LEU A 66 16.73 -24.58 -9.35
N PRO A 67 16.33 -25.25 -8.25
CA PRO A 67 16.60 -26.67 -8.07
C PRO A 67 15.93 -27.53 -9.15
N TRP A 68 14.72 -27.17 -9.59
CA TRP A 68 14.05 -27.86 -10.68
C TRP A 68 14.78 -27.71 -12.02
N LEU A 69 15.22 -26.48 -12.33
CA LEU A 69 16.09 -26.20 -13.49
C LEU A 69 17.41 -26.96 -13.43
N ALA A 70 18.01 -27.10 -12.25
CA ALA A 70 19.24 -27.87 -12.07
C ALA A 70 19.02 -29.35 -12.38
N PHE A 71 17.89 -29.94 -11.93
CA PHE A 71 17.52 -31.29 -12.31
C PHE A 71 17.36 -31.44 -13.82
N ALA A 72 16.68 -30.48 -14.47
CA ALA A 72 16.45 -30.48 -15.92
C ALA A 72 17.71 -30.28 -16.77
N ALA A 73 18.81 -29.74 -16.22
CA ALA A 73 20.07 -29.49 -16.96
C ALA A 73 20.83 -30.76 -17.43
N GLY A 74 20.31 -31.96 -17.17
CA GLY A 74 20.84 -33.22 -17.71
C GLY A 74 22.20 -33.65 -17.14
N ALA A 75 22.65 -34.85 -17.51
CA ALA A 75 23.85 -35.50 -16.94
C ALA A 75 25.18 -34.82 -17.31
N ASN A 76 25.23 -34.05 -18.41
CA ASN A 76 26.45 -33.42 -18.91
C ASN A 76 26.63 -31.95 -18.46
N GLY A 77 25.69 -31.43 -17.65
CA GLY A 77 25.68 -30.02 -17.21
C GLY A 77 26.14 -29.82 -15.77
N ILE A 78 27.22 -30.48 -15.32
CA ILE A 78 27.69 -30.39 -13.91
C ILE A 78 27.96 -28.93 -13.52
N ASP A 79 28.65 -28.17 -14.37
CA ASP A 79 28.95 -26.75 -14.11
C ASP A 79 27.68 -25.89 -14.08
N GLN A 80 26.70 -26.20 -14.94
CA GLN A 80 25.41 -25.50 -14.96
C GLN A 80 24.58 -25.79 -13.72
N ARG A 81 24.59 -27.03 -13.23
CA ARG A 81 23.94 -27.42 -11.97
C ARG A 81 24.58 -26.74 -10.76
N ALA A 82 25.91 -26.70 -10.71
CA ALA A 82 26.64 -26.01 -9.66
C ALA A 82 26.32 -24.50 -9.65
N LEU A 83 26.31 -23.86 -10.83
CA LEU A 83 25.94 -22.46 -10.97
C LEU A 83 24.50 -22.19 -10.51
N LEU A 84 23.54 -23.03 -10.90
CA LEU A 84 22.14 -22.91 -10.49
C LEU A 84 21.97 -23.10 -8.97
N CYS A 85 22.74 -23.99 -8.34
CA CYS A 85 22.75 -24.16 -6.89
C CYS A 85 23.31 -22.93 -6.16
N VAL A 86 24.40 -22.35 -6.67
CA VAL A 86 24.98 -21.11 -6.12
C VAL A 86 23.98 -19.95 -6.24
N LEU A 87 23.32 -19.81 -7.40
CA LEU A 87 22.26 -18.83 -7.61
C LEU A 87 21.10 -19.03 -6.63
N ALA A 88 20.64 -20.27 -6.45
CA ALA A 88 19.56 -20.61 -5.53
C ALA A 88 19.89 -20.18 -4.10
N ASN A 89 21.06 -20.56 -3.60
CA ASN A 89 21.53 -20.18 -2.27
C ASN A 89 21.67 -18.66 -2.12
N THR A 90 22.11 -17.96 -3.16
CA THR A 90 22.26 -16.50 -3.16
C THR A 90 20.90 -15.81 -3.05
N LEU A 91 19.89 -16.25 -3.80
CA LEU A 91 18.53 -15.70 -3.73
C LEU A 91 17.88 -15.96 -2.37
N ILE A 92 18.09 -17.16 -1.79
CA ILE A 92 17.62 -17.50 -0.46
C ILE A 92 18.26 -16.58 0.58
N LEU A 93 19.60 -16.41 0.54
CA LEU A 93 20.33 -15.55 1.46
C LEU A 93 19.87 -14.09 1.37
N LEU A 94 19.69 -13.58 0.15
CA LEU A 94 19.19 -12.23 -0.09
C LEU A 94 17.79 -12.05 0.51
N SER A 95 16.93 -13.06 0.41
CA SER A 95 15.60 -13.03 1.02
C SER A 95 15.63 -13.00 2.55
N LEU A 96 16.61 -13.66 3.19
CA LEU A 96 16.74 -13.71 4.65
C LEU A 96 17.25 -12.38 5.20
N ILE A 97 18.21 -11.77 4.53
CA ILE A 97 18.72 -10.43 4.87
C ILE A 97 17.59 -9.40 4.72
N SER A 98 16.87 -9.44 3.59
CA SER A 98 15.75 -8.54 3.33
C SER A 98 14.64 -8.68 4.37
N HIS A 99 14.35 -9.91 4.82
CA HIS A 99 13.34 -10.17 5.83
C HIS A 99 13.67 -9.53 7.19
N SER A 100 14.93 -9.58 7.61
CA SER A 100 15.37 -8.95 8.87
C SER A 100 15.22 -7.42 8.82
N LEU A 101 15.54 -6.81 7.67
CA LEU A 101 15.36 -5.37 7.45
C LEU A 101 13.87 -4.98 7.45
N ILE A 102 13.03 -5.74 6.76
CA ILE A 102 11.57 -5.54 6.74
C ILE A 102 11.02 -5.65 8.16
N TYR A 103 11.43 -6.66 8.92
CA TYR A 103 10.96 -6.87 10.29
C TYR A 103 11.41 -5.77 11.24
N TRP A 104 12.69 -5.38 11.21
CA TRP A 104 13.23 -4.29 12.03
C TRP A 104 12.46 -2.99 11.78
N TRP A 105 12.27 -2.64 10.51
CA TRP A 105 11.57 -1.42 10.13
C TRP A 105 10.08 -1.47 10.51
N TRP A 106 9.41 -2.63 10.33
CA TRP A 106 8.02 -2.84 10.79
C TRP A 106 7.88 -2.65 12.31
N ASN A 107 8.81 -3.20 13.07
CA ASN A 107 8.81 -3.11 14.53
C ASN A 107 9.08 -1.66 15.01
N SER A 108 9.87 -0.88 14.26
CA SER A 108 10.01 0.55 14.49
C SER A 108 8.68 1.29 14.28
N ARG A 109 7.96 0.98 13.19
CA ARG A 109 6.71 1.65 12.85
C ARG A 109 5.57 1.34 13.80
N ILE A 110 5.42 0.09 14.22
CA ILE A 110 4.43 -0.28 15.26
C ILE A 110 4.69 0.48 16.55
N ARG A 111 5.96 0.62 16.96
CA ARG A 111 6.31 1.38 18.16
C ARG A 111 5.91 2.85 18.06
N GLU A 112 6.11 3.48 16.92
CA GLU A 112 5.64 4.86 16.70
C GLU A 112 4.12 4.98 16.77
N LEU A 113 3.40 4.08 16.09
CA LEU A 113 1.93 4.06 16.12
C LEU A 113 1.38 3.83 17.54
N CYS A 114 1.97 2.90 18.29
CA CYS A 114 1.62 2.68 19.70
C CYS A 114 1.83 3.94 20.53
N LYS A 115 2.95 4.66 20.35
CA LYS A 115 3.19 5.93 21.03
C LYS A 115 2.13 6.98 20.67
N GLU A 116 1.83 7.17 19.38
CA GLU A 116 0.79 8.11 18.93
C GLU A 116 -0.59 7.79 19.54
N VAL A 117 -0.96 6.51 19.59
CA VAL A 117 -2.25 6.06 20.15
C VAL A 117 -2.29 6.31 21.66
N VAL A 118 -1.23 5.95 22.39
CA VAL A 118 -1.14 6.17 23.85
C VAL A 118 -1.20 7.65 24.19
N GLU A 119 -0.46 8.51 23.49
CA GLU A 119 -0.51 9.95 23.69
C GLU A 119 -1.89 10.53 23.40
N THR A 120 -2.56 10.05 22.35
CA THR A 120 -3.91 10.49 21.98
C THR A 120 -4.93 10.08 23.05
N LEU A 121 -4.83 8.85 23.56
CA LEU A 121 -5.67 8.38 24.65
C LEU A 121 -5.44 9.19 25.93
N HIS A 122 -4.18 9.45 26.29
CA HIS A 122 -3.83 10.22 27.47
C HIS A 122 -4.38 11.65 27.41
N LYS A 123 -4.24 12.32 26.24
CA LYS A 123 -4.82 13.66 26.02
C LYS A 123 -6.36 13.66 26.10
N LYS A 124 -7.03 12.60 25.61
CA LYS A 124 -8.49 12.47 25.72
C LYS A 124 -8.93 12.25 27.17
N LEU A 125 -8.21 11.43 27.94
CA LEU A 125 -8.48 11.18 29.36
C LEU A 125 -8.30 12.46 30.20
N LEU A 126 -7.24 13.23 29.95
CA LEU A 126 -6.99 14.49 30.66
C LEU A 126 -8.03 15.59 30.35
N LYS A 127 -8.64 15.59 29.16
CA LYS A 127 -9.72 16.52 28.81
C LYS A 127 -11.09 16.13 29.38
N SER A 128 -11.23 14.91 29.90
CA SER A 128 -12.48 14.38 30.43
C SER A 128 -12.58 14.49 31.96
N ARG A 129 -11.55 15.01 32.63
CA ARG A 129 -11.55 15.43 34.04
C ARG A 129 -11.56 16.94 34.10
#